data_AF-A0A3N4NEI9-F1
#
_entry.id   AF-A0A3N4NEI9-F1
#
_cell.length_a   1.000
_cell.length_b   1.000
_cell.length_c   1.000
_cell.angle_alpha   90.00
_cell.angle_beta   90.00
_cell.angle_gamma   90.00
#
_symmetry.space_group_name_H-M   'P 1'
#
loop_
_entity.id
_entity.type
_entity.pdbx_description
1 polymer ?
#
loop_
_entity_poly.entity_id
_entity_poly.type
_entity_poly.pdbx_seq_one_letter_code
_entity_poly.pdbx_strand_id
1 'polypeptide(L)'
;MDKRDRYTFAATFSEQKRFVGLPPDEFCLYVPLALLAIFLNMWIFGPTLLAAVVGIRHLKKGRGSQYLLNLAYWCLPTSVMRFFISILPDSYKRHWVA
;
A
#
# COMPACT_ATOMS: atom_id res chain seq x y z
N MET A 1 23.35 -7.04 29.95
CA MET A 1 23.02 -6.53 28.60
C MET A 1 24.23 -6.70 27.71
N ASP A 2 24.16 -7.64 26.78
CA ASP A 2 25.23 -7.99 25.85
C ASP A 2 25.50 -6.82 24.88
N LYS A 3 26.76 -6.59 24.48
CA LYS A 3 27.13 -5.46 23.58
C LYS A 3 26.44 -5.52 22.21
N ARG A 4 25.89 -6.69 21.84
CA ARG A 4 25.20 -6.96 20.56
C ARG A 4 23.81 -6.34 20.45
N ASP A 5 23.13 -6.04 21.56
CA ASP A 5 21.82 -5.37 21.55
C ASP A 5 21.93 -3.85 21.33
N ARG A 6 23.15 -3.31 21.28
CA ARG A 6 23.40 -1.87 21.15
C ARG A 6 23.24 -1.36 19.71
N TYR A 7 23.27 -2.27 18.73
CA TYR A 7 23.20 -1.92 17.31
C TYR A 7 22.09 -2.73 16.63
N THR A 8 21.01 -2.06 16.25
CA THR A 8 19.99 -2.66 15.39
C THR A 8 20.58 -2.73 13.97
N PHE A 9 20.89 -3.92 13.49
CA PHE A 9 21.39 -4.11 12.12
C PHE A 9 20.38 -3.56 11.11
N ALA A 10 20.87 -2.82 10.10
CA ALA A 10 20.08 -2.24 9.02
C ALA A 10 19.40 -3.27 8.08
N ALA A 11 19.41 -4.56 8.44
CA ALA A 11 18.74 -5.63 7.69
C ALA A 11 17.20 -5.44 7.63
N THR A 12 16.63 -4.63 8.52
CA THR A 12 15.19 -4.35 8.58
C THR A 12 14.74 -3.12 7.79
N PHE A 13 15.63 -2.38 7.11
CA PHE A 13 15.21 -1.23 6.29
C PHE A 13 14.46 -1.62 5.02
N SER A 14 14.74 -2.80 4.45
CA SER A 14 14.00 -3.37 3.32
C SER A 14 12.74 -4.11 3.75
N GLU A 15 12.62 -4.46 5.04
CA GLU A 15 11.46 -5.11 5.60
C GLU A 15 10.31 -4.11 5.66
N GLN A 16 9.31 -4.31 4.82
CA GLN A 16 8.14 -3.47 4.84
C GLN A 16 7.41 -3.64 6.17
N LYS A 17 7.18 -2.54 6.90
CA LYS A 17 6.38 -2.55 8.14
C LYS A 17 5.02 -3.19 7.87
N ARG A 18 4.73 -4.33 8.51
CA ARG A 18 3.44 -5.03 8.42
C ARG A 18 2.69 -4.87 9.73
N PHE A 19 1.40 -4.53 9.66
CA PHE A 19 0.51 -4.48 10.81
C PHE A 19 -0.43 -5.68 10.73
N VAL A 20 -0.36 -6.59 11.72
CA VAL A 20 -1.15 -7.84 11.73
C VAL A 20 -0.92 -8.69 10.47
N GLY A 21 0.34 -8.79 10.02
CA GLY A 21 0.71 -9.56 8.82
C GLY A 21 0.35 -8.89 7.48
N LEU A 22 -0.47 -7.84 7.50
CA LEU A 22 -0.83 -7.06 6.32
C LEU A 22 0.07 -5.84 6.15
N PRO A 23 0.37 -5.46 4.91
CA PRO A 23 1.03 -4.20 4.65
C PRO A 23 0.06 -3.02 4.88
N PRO A 24 0.56 -1.83 5.25
CA PRO A 24 -0.25 -0.72 5.77
C PRO A 24 -1.23 -0.14 4.73
N ASP A 25 -0.87 -0.23 3.45
CA ASP A 25 -1.73 0.13 2.32
C ASP A 25 -2.98 -0.77 2.26
N GLU A 26 -2.81 -2.08 2.44
CA GLU A 26 -3.91 -3.04 2.47
C GLU A 26 -4.75 -2.89 3.73
N PHE A 27 -4.11 -2.65 4.88
CA PHE A 27 -4.82 -2.40 6.14
C PHE A 27 -5.71 -1.14 6.06
N CYS A 28 -5.17 -0.05 5.51
CA CYS A 28 -5.90 1.20 5.33
C CYS A 28 -7.13 1.04 4.43
N LEU A 29 -7.11 0.12 3.46
CA LEU A 29 -8.26 -0.19 2.60
C LEU A 29 -9.25 -1.14 3.25
N TYR A 30 -8.79 -2.27 3.81
CA TYR A 30 -9.68 -3.32 4.29
C TYR A 30 -10.40 -2.95 5.58
N VAL A 31 -9.76 -2.21 6.49
CA VAL A 31 -10.35 -1.85 7.79
C VAL A 31 -11.59 -0.97 7.65
N PRO A 32 -11.57 0.18 6.94
CA PRO A 32 -12.77 0.98 6.77
C PRO A 32 -13.83 0.25 5.94
N LEU A 33 -13.44 -0.58 4.96
CA LEU A 33 -14.39 -1.36 4.16
C LEU A 33 -15.09 -2.44 5.01
N ALA A 34 -14.35 -3.10 5.90
CA ALA A 34 -14.90 -4.08 6.85
C ALA A 34 -15.78 -3.41 7.91
N LEU A 35 -15.39 -2.24 8.42
CA LEU A 35 -16.23 -1.46 9.34
C LEU A 35 -17.55 -1.03 8.68
N LEU A 36 -17.51 -0.52 7.45
CA LEU A 36 -18.70 -0.18 6.69
C LEU A 36 -19.59 -1.41 6.42
N ALA A 37 -18.98 -2.57 6.17
CA ALA A 37 -19.72 -3.83 5.98
C ALA A 37 -20.55 -4.24 7.21
N ILE A 38 -20.11 -3.88 8.42
CA ILE A 38 -20.85 -4.17 9.67
C ILE A 38 -22.12 -3.30 9.77
N PHE A 39 -22.07 -2.05 9.29
CA PHE A 39 -23.19 -1.11 9.38
C PHE A 39 -24.19 -1.21 8.21
N LEU A 40 -23.82 -1.91 7.13
CA LEU A 40 -24.57 -1.97 5.88
C LEU A 40 -24.95 -3.41 5.52
N ASN A 41 -25.75 -3.57 4.46
CA ASN A 41 -26.26 -4.88 4.05
C ASN A 41 -25.10 -5.82 3.60
N MET A 42 -24.92 -6.92 4.35
CA MET A 42 -23.89 -7.95 4.14
C MET A 42 -23.85 -8.48 2.70
N TRP A 43 -25.00 -8.57 2.04
CA TRP A 43 -25.14 -9.11 0.68
C TRP A 43 -24.43 -8.27 -0.39
N ILE A 44 -24.33 -6.95 -0.17
CA ILE A 44 -23.67 -6.03 -1.10
C ILE A 44 -22.20 -5.90 -0.70
N PHE A 45 -21.93 -5.79 0.61
CA PHE A 45 -20.59 -5.51 1.11
C PHE A 45 -19.64 -6.71 1.12
N GLY A 46 -20.17 -7.92 1.32
CA GLY A 46 -19.38 -9.16 1.29
C GLY A 46 -18.68 -9.38 -0.06
N PRO A 47 -19.42 -9.36 -1.19
CA PRO A 47 -18.83 -9.46 -2.53
C PRO A 47 -17.84 -8.33 -2.83
N THR A 48 -18.12 -7.08 -2.41
CA THR A 48 -17.20 -5.97 -2.65
C THR A 48 -15.90 -6.09 -1.86
N LEU A 49 -15.95 -6.57 -0.61
CA LEU A 49 -14.76 -6.83 0.21
C LEU A 49 -13.93 -7.95 -0.43
N LEU A 50 -14.58 -9.04 -0.85
CA LEU A 50 -13.92 -10.14 -1.53
C LEU A 50 -13.23 -9.67 -2.83
N ALA A 51 -13.95 -8.90 -3.65
CA ALA A 51 -13.42 -8.36 -4.89
C ALA A 51 -12.23 -7.42 -4.64
N ALA A 52 -12.28 -6.59 -3.60
CA ALA A 52 -11.17 -5.72 -3.23
C ALA A 52 -9.93 -6.54 -2.79
N VAL A 53 -10.11 -7.57 -1.96
CA VAL A 53 -9.01 -8.43 -1.49
C VAL A 53 -8.38 -9.22 -2.65
N VAL A 54 -9.20 -9.85 -3.48
CA VAL A 54 -8.73 -10.61 -4.65
C VAL A 54 -8.09 -9.68 -5.66
N GLY A 55 -8.70 -8.53 -5.95
CA GLY A 55 -8.20 -7.53 -6.87
C GLY A 55 -6.82 -7.02 -6.45
N ILE A 56 -6.65 -6.61 -5.19
CA ILE A 56 -5.36 -6.12 -4.69
C ILE A 56 -4.32 -7.25 -4.69
N ARG A 57 -4.67 -8.48 -4.28
CA ARG A 57 -3.74 -9.63 -4.36
C ARG A 57 -3.27 -9.91 -5.79
N HIS A 58 -4.18 -9.87 -6.76
CA HIS A 58 -3.87 -10.06 -8.17
C HIS A 58 -3.04 -8.92 -8.75
N LEU A 59 -3.36 -7.67 -8.41
CA LEU A 59 -2.59 -6.50 -8.81
C LEU A 59 -1.17 -6.55 -8.24
N LYS A 60 -1.05 -6.92 -6.97
CA LYS A 60 0.21 -6.85 -6.24
C LYS A 60 1.13 -8.03 -6.55
N LYS A 61 0.61 -9.22 -6.93
CA LYS A 61 1.41 -10.44 -7.24
C LYS A 61 2.53 -10.71 -6.20
N GLY A 62 2.28 -10.43 -4.92
CA GLY A 62 3.28 -10.57 -3.84
C GLY A 62 4.38 -9.49 -3.77
N ARG A 63 4.29 -8.41 -4.55
CA ARG A 63 5.18 -7.25 -4.48
C ARG A 63 4.87 -6.38 -3.22
N GLY A 64 5.81 -5.54 -2.79
CA GLY A 64 5.60 -4.62 -1.67
C GLY A 64 4.60 -3.49 -1.97
N SER A 65 4.22 -2.69 -0.96
CA SER A 65 3.30 -1.54 -1.08
C SER A 65 3.81 -0.47 -2.06
N GLN A 66 5.13 -0.32 -2.16
CA GLN A 66 5.76 0.61 -3.11
C GLN A 66 5.41 0.29 -4.56
N TYR A 67 5.11 -0.97 -4.88
CA TYR A 67 4.68 -1.36 -6.22
C TYR A 67 3.33 -0.75 -6.59
N LEU A 68 2.39 -0.72 -5.64
CA LEU A 68 1.05 -0.16 -5.84
C LEU A 68 1.13 1.36 -6.04
N LEU A 69 2.00 2.03 -5.28
CA LEU A 69 2.30 3.46 -5.47
C LEU A 69 2.94 3.74 -6.83
N ASN A 70 3.87 2.88 -7.28
CA ASN A 70 4.49 3.01 -8.59
C ASN A 70 3.47 2.77 -9.71
N LEU A 71 2.61 1.76 -9.58
CA LEU A 71 1.54 1.50 -10.54
C LEU A 71 0.54 2.65 -10.59
N ALA A 72 0.14 3.18 -9.44
CA ALA A 72 -0.70 4.37 -9.36
C ALA A 72 -0.02 5.58 -10.03
N TYR A 73 1.27 5.77 -9.82
CA TYR A 73 2.04 6.85 -10.45
C TYR A 73 2.01 6.78 -11.98
N TRP A 74 2.10 5.59 -12.57
CA TRP A 74 2.11 5.43 -14.02
C TRP A 74 0.72 5.36 -14.64
N CYS A 75 -0.27 4.81 -13.94
CA CYS A 75 -1.61 4.57 -14.49
C CYS A 75 -2.65 5.64 -14.13
N LEU A 76 -2.48 6.40 -13.04
CA LEU A 76 -3.46 7.43 -12.68
C LEU A 76 -3.15 8.79 -13.35
N PRO A 77 -4.20 9.55 -13.70
CA PRO A 77 -4.05 10.92 -14.18
C PRO A 77 -3.46 11.83 -13.09
N THR A 78 -2.65 12.80 -13.51
CA THR A 78 -1.86 13.69 -12.64
C THR A 78 -2.71 14.44 -11.61
N SER A 79 -3.97 14.76 -11.94
CA SER A 79 -4.91 15.43 -11.02
C SER A 79 -5.20 14.60 -9.78
N VAL A 80 -5.39 13.28 -9.95
CA VAL A 80 -5.66 12.37 -8.82
C VAL A 80 -4.36 12.10 -8.06
N MET A 81 -3.24 11.95 -8.79
CA MET A 81 -1.94 11.74 -8.15
C MET A 81 -1.51 12.92 -7.28
N ARG A 82 -1.73 14.17 -7.73
CA ARG A 82 -1.44 15.38 -6.93
C ARG A 82 -2.32 15.52 -5.70
N PHE A 83 -3.56 15.02 -5.76
CA PHE A 83 -4.45 15.00 -4.59
C PHE A 83 -3.95 14.06 -3.50
N PHE A 84 -3.50 12.85 -3.88
CA PHE A 84 -3.01 11.87 -2.90
C PHE A 84 -1.53 12.04 -2.53
N ILE A 85 -0.70 12.49 -3.47
CA ILE A 85 0.76 12.56 -3.32
C ILE A 85 1.27 13.87 -3.95
N SER A 86 1.18 14.96 -3.18
CA SER A 86 1.69 16.28 -3.59
C SER A 86 3.21 16.39 -3.58
N ILE A 87 3.89 15.47 -2.89
CA ILE A 87 5.36 15.47 -2.69
C ILE A 87 6.12 14.81 -3.86
N LEU A 88 5.48 13.97 -4.67
CA LEU A 88 6.16 13.29 -5.78
C LEU A 88 6.33 14.24 -6.97
N PRO A 89 7.54 14.38 -7.53
CA PRO A 89 7.74 15.19 -8.74
C PRO A 89 7.03 14.58 -9.95
N ASP A 90 6.60 15.45 -10.86
CA ASP A 90 5.97 15.02 -12.12
C ASP A 90 6.93 14.11 -12.91
N SER A 91 6.38 13.07 -13.56
CA SER A 91 7.18 12.02 -14.23
C SER A 91 8.20 12.54 -15.23
N TYR A 92 7.85 13.57 -15.99
CA TYR A 92 8.74 14.17 -16.99
C TYR A 92 9.97 14.90 -16.40
N LYS A 93 9.99 15.17 -15.09
CA LYS A 93 11.11 15.82 -14.38
C LYS A 93 12.12 14.81 -13.82
N ARG A 94 11.83 13.51 -13.90
CA ARG A 94 12.78 12.47 -13.49
C ARG A 94 13.82 12.27 -14.60
N HIS A 95 14.92 12.99 -14.46
CA HIS A 95 16.14 12.70 -15.22
C HIS A 95 16.84 11.52 -14.56
N TRP A 96 17.17 10.50 -15.33
CA TRP A 96 18.10 9.47 -14.86
C TRP A 96 19.46 10.15 -14.70
N VAL A 97 19.92 10.31 -13.46
CA VAL A 97 21.31 10.64 -13.20
C VAL A 97 22.09 9.39 -13.56
N ALA A 98 22.81 9.44 -14.68
CA ALA A 98 23.76 8.42 -15.10
C ALA A 98 24.96 8.38 -14.17
#